data_AF-A0A9W8NIM3-F1
#
_entry.id   AF-A0A9W8NIM3-F1
#
_cell.length_a   1.000
_cell.length_b   1.000
_cell.length_c   1.000
_cell.angle_alpha   90.00
_cell.angle_beta   90.00
_cell.angle_gamma   90.00
#
_symmetry.space_group_name_H-M   'P 1'
#
loop_
_entity.id
_entity.type
_entity.pdbx_description
1 polymer ?
#
loop_
_entity_poly.entity_id
_entity_poly.type
_entity_poly.pdbx_seq_one_letter_code
_entity_poly.pdbx_strand_id
1 'polypeptide(L)'
;MAGPSRYQAHSRYEASSTVPTQPNANIHMIEKYREDVAEGVNFRSFTQKEATKLNLTGWCTNTDNEKVEGEAQGNPDAIKQFLKAIDQGPRSAHVVKLDQEPRDSMDGETQFEVRR
;
A
#
# COMPACT_ATOMS: atom_id res chain seq x y z
N MET A 1 -60.04 -20.29 -15.90
CA MET A 1 -59.19 -20.25 -14.68
C MET A 1 -57.79 -19.88 -15.11
N ALA A 2 -57.40 -18.61 -14.96
CA ALA A 2 -56.04 -18.15 -15.26
C ALA A 2 -55.32 -17.95 -13.93
N GLY A 3 -54.33 -18.80 -13.64
CA GLY A 3 -53.49 -18.68 -12.45
C GLY A 3 -52.57 -17.46 -12.58
N PRO A 4 -52.29 -16.72 -11.49
CA PRO A 4 -51.42 -15.57 -11.57
C PRO A 4 -49.96 -15.99 -11.78
N SER A 5 -49.35 -15.41 -12.82
CA SER A 5 -47.92 -15.45 -13.07
C SER A 5 -47.18 -14.78 -11.91
N ARG A 6 -46.62 -15.60 -11.02
CA ARG A 6 -45.61 -15.19 -10.04
C ARG A 6 -44.25 -15.35 -10.69
N TYR A 7 -43.72 -14.28 -11.26
CA TYR A 7 -42.28 -14.13 -11.34
C TYR A 7 -41.89 -12.95 -10.45
N GLN A 8 -41.48 -13.30 -9.23
CA GLN A 8 -40.78 -12.41 -8.33
C GLN A 8 -39.37 -12.15 -8.89
N ALA A 9 -38.93 -10.92 -8.66
CA ALA A 9 -37.60 -10.42 -8.91
C ALA A 9 -36.52 -11.22 -8.17
N HIS A 10 -35.28 -10.74 -8.29
CA HIS A 10 -34.07 -11.14 -7.54
C HIS A 10 -33.24 -12.26 -8.20
N SER A 11 -32.45 -11.88 -9.20
CA SER A 11 -31.08 -12.38 -9.23
C SER A 11 -30.18 -11.16 -9.11
N ARG A 12 -29.88 -10.90 -7.84
CA ARG A 12 -28.84 -10.01 -7.33
C ARG A 12 -27.60 -10.25 -8.17
N TYR A 13 -27.00 -9.18 -8.71
CA TYR A 13 -25.68 -9.25 -9.29
C TYR A 13 -24.75 -9.90 -8.27
N GLU A 14 -24.45 -11.18 -8.45
CA GLU A 14 -23.27 -11.79 -7.87
C GLU A 14 -22.11 -11.18 -8.63
N ALA A 15 -21.71 -9.98 -8.19
CA ALA A 15 -20.38 -9.49 -8.48
C ALA A 15 -19.44 -10.51 -7.87
N SER A 16 -19.06 -11.50 -8.69
CA SER A 16 -17.84 -12.25 -8.53
C SER A 16 -16.73 -11.23 -8.52
N SER A 17 -16.44 -10.67 -7.35
CA SER A 17 -15.15 -10.03 -7.06
C SER A 17 -14.09 -11.11 -7.02
N THR A 18 -13.88 -11.79 -8.15
CA THR A 18 -12.58 -12.36 -8.43
C THR A 18 -11.72 -11.16 -8.78
N VAL A 19 -11.26 -10.45 -7.75
CA VAL A 19 -10.19 -9.47 -7.87
C VAL A 19 -9.09 -10.20 -8.64
N PRO A 20 -8.61 -9.69 -9.78
CA PRO A 20 -7.64 -10.41 -10.57
C PRO A 20 -6.46 -10.73 -9.66
N THR A 21 -6.23 -12.02 -9.43
CA THR A 21 -5.09 -12.59 -8.71
C THR A 21 -3.82 -12.32 -9.53
N GLN A 22 -3.50 -11.04 -9.71
CA GLN A 22 -2.16 -10.62 -10.08
C GLN A 22 -1.25 -11.11 -8.94
N PRO A 23 -0.04 -11.58 -9.23
CA PRO A 23 0.91 -11.92 -8.17
C PRO A 23 1.12 -10.68 -7.31
N ASN A 24 0.46 -10.65 -6.16
CA ASN A 24 0.55 -9.56 -5.20
C ASN A 24 1.91 -9.75 -4.54
N ALA A 25 2.90 -8.98 -4.98
CA ALA A 25 4.16 -8.89 -4.28
C ALA A 25 3.88 -8.09 -3.00
N ASN A 26 4.11 -8.71 -1.85
CA ASN A 26 4.13 -8.03 -0.57
C ASN A 26 5.57 -7.91 -0.10
N ILE A 27 5.93 -6.71 0.33
CA ILE A 27 7.25 -6.42 0.89
C ILE A 27 7.08 -5.71 2.22
N HIS A 28 7.82 -6.20 3.20
CA HIS A 28 8.09 -5.45 4.41
C HIS A 28 9.31 -4.56 4.16
N MET A 29 9.23 -3.30 4.55
CA MET A 29 10.31 -2.34 4.35
C MET A 29 10.61 -1.56 5.64
N ILE A 30 11.89 -1.39 5.90
CA ILE A 30 12.40 -0.58 7.01
C ILE A 30 13.34 0.45 6.42
N GLU A 31 12.85 1.68 6.39
CA GLU A 31 13.53 2.85 5.85
C GLU A 31 14.18 3.61 7.01
N LYS A 32 15.50 3.65 7.05
CA LYS A 32 16.21 4.58 7.92
C LYS A 32 16.52 5.84 7.13
N TYR A 33 16.12 6.99 7.65
CA TYR A 33 16.41 8.28 7.05
C TYR A 33 17.23 9.14 8.00
N ARG A 34 17.90 10.15 7.45
CA ARG A 34 18.46 11.27 8.20
C ARG A 34 17.67 12.52 7.87
N GLU A 35 17.22 13.20 8.92
CA GLU A 35 16.62 14.52 8.83
C GLU A 35 17.73 15.56 8.70
N ASP A 36 17.94 16.05 7.48
CA ASP A 36 18.88 17.16 7.21
C ASP A 36 18.24 18.53 7.50
N VAL A 37 16.91 18.60 7.65
CA VAL A 37 16.18 19.84 7.91
C VAL A 37 15.27 19.67 9.12
N ALA A 38 15.67 20.32 10.21
CA ALA A 38 14.89 20.47 11.43
C ALA A 38 13.49 20.99 11.10
N GLU A 39 12.49 20.28 11.61
CA GLU A 39 11.06 20.63 11.58
C GLU A 39 10.35 20.47 10.22
N GLY A 40 9.68 19.32 10.04
CA GLY A 40 8.55 19.21 9.11
C GLY A 40 8.66 18.21 7.96
N VAL A 41 9.56 17.22 8.03
CA VAL A 41 9.58 16.18 7.00
C VAL A 41 8.41 15.23 7.19
N ASN A 42 7.35 15.39 6.40
CA ASN A 42 6.21 14.50 6.42
C ASN A 42 6.51 13.25 5.56
N PHE A 43 7.54 12.49 5.95
CA PHE A 43 8.02 11.30 5.23
C PHE A 43 6.87 10.31 5.00
N ARG A 44 6.07 10.05 6.04
CA ARG A 44 4.82 9.30 5.95
C ARG A 44 3.84 9.77 4.87
N SER A 45 3.70 11.09 4.67
CA SER A 45 2.86 11.63 3.58
C SER A 45 3.50 11.47 2.21
N PHE A 46 4.82 11.43 2.10
CA PHE A 46 5.52 11.09 0.85
C PHE A 46 5.30 9.61 0.51
N THR A 47 5.57 8.72 1.46
CA THR A 47 5.35 7.26 1.33
C THR A 47 3.91 6.95 0.95
N GLN A 48 2.92 7.53 1.65
CA GLN A 48 1.51 7.34 1.31
C GLN A 48 1.17 7.83 -0.11
N LYS A 49 1.70 8.99 -0.52
CA LYS A 49 1.44 9.54 -1.87
C LYS A 49 1.98 8.63 -2.97
N GLU A 50 3.22 8.16 -2.83
CA GLU A 50 3.82 7.26 -3.83
C GLU A 50 3.11 5.91 -3.86
N ALA A 51 2.76 5.35 -2.69
CA ALA A 51 1.97 4.12 -2.62
C ALA A 51 0.60 4.27 -3.31
N THR A 52 -0.09 5.38 -3.05
CA THR A 52 -1.42 5.66 -3.65
C THR A 52 -1.32 5.85 -5.16
N LYS A 53 -0.30 6.57 -5.63
CA LYS A 53 -0.04 6.80 -7.06
C LYS A 53 0.22 5.50 -7.82
N LEU A 54 0.81 4.51 -7.14
CA LEU A 54 1.14 3.20 -7.69
C LEU A 54 0.05 2.14 -7.41
N ASN A 55 -1.09 2.52 -6.83
CA ASN A 55 -2.17 1.61 -6.42
C ASN A 55 -1.66 0.46 -5.52
N LEU A 56 -0.77 0.78 -4.59
CA LEU A 56 -0.29 -0.13 -3.58
C LEU A 56 -1.15 -0.04 -2.33
N THR A 57 -1.33 -1.17 -1.66
CA THR A 57 -2.01 -1.30 -0.36
C THR A 57 -0.98 -1.59 0.72
N GLY A 58 -1.34 -1.41 1.99
CA GLY A 58 -0.46 -1.71 3.11
C GLY A 58 -0.46 -0.61 4.16
N TRP A 59 0.65 -0.43 4.85
CA TRP A 59 0.75 0.57 5.90
C TRP A 59 2.17 1.10 6.08
N CYS A 60 2.32 2.28 6.68
CA CYS A 60 3.61 2.76 7.16
C CYS A 60 3.45 3.41 8.54
N THR A 61 4.44 3.27 9.41
CA THR A 61 4.52 3.90 10.72
C THR A 61 5.89 4.50 10.94
N ASN A 62 5.96 5.61 11.67
CA ASN A 62 7.25 6.09 12.15
C ASN A 62 7.64 5.33 13.41
N THR A 63 8.92 5.01 13.55
CA THR A 63 9.53 4.45 14.75
C THR A 63 10.37 5.54 15.42
N ASP A 64 10.51 5.51 16.75
CA ASP A 64 11.23 6.53 17.57
C ASP A 64 12.74 6.72 17.26
N ASN A 65 13.27 6.06 16.23
CA ASN A 65 14.70 6.00 15.90
C ASN A 65 15.02 6.50 14.47
N GLU A 66 14.30 7.52 13.98
CA GLU A 66 14.49 8.07 12.62
C GLU A 66 14.31 6.99 11.54
N LYS A 67 13.32 6.13 11.75
CA LYS A 67 13.02 5.00 10.87
C LYS A 67 11.53 4.97 10.56
N VAL A 68 11.19 4.75 9.30
CA VAL A 68 9.84 4.38 8.91
C VAL A 68 9.82 2.90 8.64
N GLU A 69 8.90 2.20 9.29
CA GLU A 69 8.60 0.80 8.99
C GLU A 69 7.28 0.74 8.24
N GLY A 70 7.19 -0.09 7.23
CA GLY A 70 5.96 -0.25 6.47
C GLY A 70 5.87 -1.57 5.74
N GLU A 71 4.67 -1.84 5.25
CA GLU A 71 4.37 -2.93 4.34
C GLU A 71 3.71 -2.33 3.10
N ALA A 72 4.13 -2.81 1.94
CA ALA A 72 3.55 -2.43 0.67
C ALA A 72 3.25 -3.69 -0.14
N GLN A 73 2.00 -3.78 -0.57
CA GLN A 73 1.49 -4.88 -1.37
C GLN A 73 0.90 -4.36 -2.67
N GLY A 74 1.20 -5.05 -3.77
CA GLY A 74 0.57 -4.77 -5.05
C GLY A 74 1.33 -5.41 -6.20
N ASN A 75 1.25 -4.78 -7.37
CA ASN A 75 1.94 -5.27 -8.56
C ASN A 75 3.48 -5.21 -8.34
N PRO A 76 4.25 -6.27 -8.62
CA PRO A 76 5.71 -6.26 -8.48
C PRO A 76 6.40 -5.09 -9.21
N ASP A 77 5.88 -4.64 -10.35
CA ASP A 77 6.41 -3.46 -11.04
C ASP A 77 6.13 -2.16 -10.27
N ALA A 78 4.96 -2.05 -9.65
CA ALA A 78 4.61 -0.95 -8.76
C ALA A 78 5.49 -0.96 -7.50
N ILE A 79 5.71 -2.13 -6.89
CA ILE A 79 6.63 -2.29 -5.75
C ILE A 79 8.05 -1.83 -6.09
N LYS A 80 8.59 -2.21 -7.25
CA LYS A 80 9.92 -1.76 -7.69
C LYS A 80 9.99 -0.25 -7.87
N GLN A 81 8.96 0.36 -8.46
CA GLN A 81 8.90 1.81 -8.63
C GLN A 81 8.79 2.53 -7.30
N PHE A 82 8.00 1.98 -6.38
CA PHE A 82 7.83 2.49 -5.04
C PHE A 82 9.14 2.46 -4.26
N LEU A 83 9.82 1.31 -4.20
CA LEU A 83 11.13 1.18 -3.56
C LEU A 83 12.16 2.17 -4.12
N LYS A 84 12.15 2.40 -5.44
CA LYS A 84 13.04 3.38 -6.08
C LYS A 84 12.70 4.84 -5.72
N ALA A 85 11.42 5.15 -5.51
CA ALA A 85 10.98 6.48 -5.07
C ALA A 85 11.33 6.70 -3.60
N ILE A 86 11.15 5.66 -2.78
CA ILE A 86 11.55 5.61 -1.38
C ILE A 86 13.06 5.78 -1.22
N ASP A 87 13.87 5.02 -1.97
CA ASP A 87 15.34 5.09 -1.93
C ASP A 87 15.86 6.49 -2.28
N GLN A 88 15.20 7.19 -3.21
CA GLN A 88 15.50 8.59 -3.51
C GLN A 88 15.11 9.54 -2.36
N GLY A 89 14.07 9.18 -1.61
CA GLY A 89 13.53 9.95 -0.51
C GLY A 89 12.88 11.28 -0.96
N PRO A 90 12.20 11.96 -0.03
CA PRO A 90 11.73 13.32 -0.26
C PRO A 90 12.93 14.29 -0.26
N ARG A 91 12.80 15.44 -0.93
CA ARG A 91 13.86 16.48 -1.01
C ARG A 91 14.39 16.95 0.36
N SER A 92 13.63 16.74 1.44
CA SER A 92 13.95 17.19 2.80
C SER A 92 14.44 16.06 3.73
N ALA A 93 14.55 14.81 3.28
CA ALA A 93 15.19 13.73 4.04
C ALA A 93 15.98 12.80 3.12
N HIS A 94 17.15 12.38 3.59
CA HIS A 94 17.97 11.44 2.85
C HIS A 94 17.81 10.03 3.42
N VAL A 95 17.40 9.06 2.60
CA VAL A 95 17.36 7.66 3.01
C VAL A 95 18.80 7.15 3.13
N VAL A 96 19.19 6.79 4.34
CA VAL A 96 20.54 6.27 4.62
C VAL A 96 20.60 4.75 4.51
N LYS A 97 19.46 4.08 4.68
CA LYS A 97 19.35 2.63 4.51
C LYS A 97 17.90 2.26 4.19
N LEU A 98 17.71 1.46 3.15
CA LEU A 98 16.46 0.78 2.85
C LEU A 98 16.66 -0.72 3.05
N ASP A 99 15.96 -1.30 4.02
CA ASP A 99 15.87 -2.74 4.21
C ASP A 99 14.54 -3.21 3.62
N GLN A 100 14.55 -4.28 2.84
CA GLN A 100 13.36 -4.80 2.16
C GLN A 100 13.34 -6.32 2.27
N GLU A 101 12.26 -6.86 2.80
CA GLU A 101 12.06 -8.28 2.98
C GLU A 101 10.77 -8.71 2.27
N PRO A 102 10.82 -9.64 1.30
CA PRO A 102 9.62 -10.17 0.69
C PRO A 102 8.80 -10.94 1.74
N ARG A 103 7.49 -10.71 1.76
CA ARG A 103 6.53 -11.39 2.62
C ARG A 103 5.41 -12.03 1.81
N ASP A 104 4.70 -12.94 2.47
CA ASP A 104 3.43 -13.45 1.97
C ASP A 104 2.42 -12.31 1.86
N SER A 105 1.69 -12.29 0.74
CA SER A 105 0.62 -11.33 0.53
C SER A 105 -0.55 -11.57 1.48
N MET A 106 -1.03 -10.51 2.11
CA MET A 106 -2.20 -10.55 2.98
C MET A 106 -3.46 -10.17 2.18
N ASP A 107 -4.50 -11.00 2.27
CA ASP A 107 -5.79 -10.73 1.66
C ASP A 107 -6.62 -9.77 2.52
N GLY A 108 -7.27 -8.80 1.88
CA GLY A 108 -8.21 -7.88 2.53
C GLY A 108 -7.71 -6.44 2.72
N GLU A 109 -6.45 -6.14 2.37
CA GLU A 109 -5.96 -4.77 2.34
C GLU A 109 -6.48 -4.05 1.08
N THR A 110 -7.21 -2.96 1.27
CA THR A 110 -7.83 -2.19 0.18
C THR A 110 -7.22 -0.80 0.01
N GLN A 111 -6.41 -0.36 0.96
CA GLN A 111 -5.88 0.99 1.03
C GLN A 111 -4.53 1.02 1.73
N PHE A 112 -3.78 2.11 1.54
CA PHE A 112 -2.51 2.36 2.21
C PHE A 112 -2.70 3.28 3.43
N GLU A 113 -2.41 2.78 4.62
CA GLU A 113 -2.69 3.47 5.88
C GLU A 113 -1.43 3.98 6.58
N VAL A 114 -1.46 5.23 7.03
CA VAL A 114 -0.38 5.79 7.86
C VAL A 114 -0.73 5.50 9.32
N ARG A 115 -0.01 4.56 9.94
CA ARG A 115 -0.03 4.29 11.38
C ARG A 115 0.82 5.34 12.10
N ARG A 116 0.45 5.64 13.34
CA ARG A 116 0.98 6.74 14.15
C ARG A 116 1.24 6.27 15.57
#